data_AF-A0A9D1K6C2-F1
#
_entry.id   AF-A0A9D1K6C2-F1
#
_cell.length_a   1.000
_cell.length_b   1.000
_cell.length_c   1.000
_cell.angle_alpha   90.00
_cell.angle_beta   90.00
_cell.angle_gamma   90.00
#
_symmetry.space_group_name_H-M   'P 1'
#
loop_
_entity.id
_entity.type
_entity.pdbx_description
1 polymer ?
#
loop_
_entity_poly.entity_id
_entity_poly.type
_entity_poly.pdbx_seq_one_letter_code
_entity_poly.pdbx_strand_id
1 'polypeptide(L)'
;VSVYFMQNRQQDGTLDDDAFYGFLKKITAFIWTYAVTNPGVNALRTPVYAEMVNIVTDRPITFSEYKFNPVTVKSMFSNFIFSNSRPITKSMIAWWAFQDNAQELLSLETVFEIEHIYARNRQDKEKSLSDAKNLESLGNKALLEKRINIGAADYRFEDKKRYYLGFTKRGQKKEGTKIHELTQLANTAADFTEVDILERNRSIMNSFIEFLRDNDLTAE
;
A
#
# COMPACT_ATOMS: atom_id res chain seq x y z
N VAL A 1 -18.29 -5.04 5.89
CA VAL A 1 -19.01 -3.99 5.12
C VAL A 1 -20.50 -4.26 5.06
N SER A 2 -20.98 -5.39 4.52
CA SER A 2 -22.44 -5.62 4.38
C SER A 2 -23.22 -5.54 5.69
N VAL A 3 -22.71 -6.15 6.79
CA VAL A 3 -23.36 -6.05 8.10
C VAL A 3 -23.40 -4.60 8.63
N TYR A 4 -22.31 -3.85 8.46
CA TYR A 4 -22.28 -2.43 8.79
C TYR A 4 -23.34 -1.64 8.02
N PHE A 5 -23.43 -1.86 6.70
CA PHE A 5 -24.42 -1.20 5.85
C PHE A 5 -25.86 -1.55 6.27
N MET A 6 -26.15 -2.82 6.52
CA MET A 6 -27.51 -3.25 6.89
C MET A 6 -27.98 -2.65 8.22
N GLN A 7 -27.07 -2.47 9.17
CA GLN A 7 -27.38 -1.89 10.47
C GLN A 7 -27.45 -0.35 10.44
N ASN A 8 -26.51 0.29 9.75
CA ASN A 8 -26.28 1.75 9.85
C ASN A 8 -26.87 2.55 8.69
N ARG A 9 -27.48 1.90 7.67
CA ARG A 9 -28.11 2.63 6.57
C ARG A 9 -29.28 3.47 7.06
N GLN A 10 -29.38 4.66 6.53
CA GLN A 10 -30.51 5.56 6.73
C GLN A 10 -31.73 5.09 5.92
N GLN A 11 -32.88 5.73 6.13
CA GLN A 11 -34.12 5.36 5.44
C GLN A 11 -34.02 5.51 3.92
N ASP A 12 -33.20 6.43 3.43
CA ASP A 12 -32.94 6.66 2.00
C ASP A 12 -31.88 5.71 1.40
N GLY A 13 -31.31 4.82 2.23
CA GLY A 13 -30.27 3.86 1.82
C GLY A 13 -28.85 4.41 1.85
N THR A 14 -28.63 5.63 2.34
CA THR A 14 -27.29 6.22 2.52
C THR A 14 -26.65 5.81 3.84
N LEU A 15 -25.35 6.09 3.99
CA LEU A 15 -24.61 5.96 5.25
C LEU A 15 -24.10 7.33 5.70
N ASP A 16 -23.82 7.45 6.99
CA ASP A 16 -22.98 8.55 7.47
C ASP A 16 -21.55 8.35 6.93
N ASP A 17 -21.09 9.29 6.10
CA ASP A 17 -19.83 9.17 5.37
C ASP A 17 -18.61 9.14 6.30
N ASP A 18 -18.59 9.96 7.36
CA ASP A 18 -17.48 10.04 8.30
C ASP A 18 -17.37 8.78 9.16
N ALA A 19 -18.50 8.29 9.67
CA ALA A 19 -18.56 7.04 10.43
C ALA A 19 -18.18 5.84 9.55
N PHE A 20 -18.69 5.78 8.32
CA PHE A 20 -18.36 4.72 7.39
C PHE A 20 -16.88 4.76 6.97
N TYR A 21 -16.34 5.95 6.72
CA TYR A 21 -14.92 6.14 6.44
C TYR A 21 -14.05 5.70 7.64
N GLY A 22 -14.42 6.08 8.85
CA GLY A 22 -13.78 5.61 10.09
C GLY A 22 -13.77 4.09 10.22
N PHE A 23 -14.92 3.45 9.95
CA PHE A 23 -15.03 1.99 9.91
C PHE A 23 -14.13 1.36 8.85
N LEU A 24 -14.12 1.91 7.62
CA LEU A 24 -13.30 1.41 6.51
C LEU A 24 -11.81 1.51 6.81
N LYS A 25 -11.35 2.62 7.40
CA LYS A 25 -9.95 2.77 7.84
C LYS A 25 -9.59 1.69 8.86
N LYS A 26 -10.39 1.55 9.93
CA LYS A 26 -10.13 0.61 11.01
C LYS A 26 -10.12 -0.85 10.52
N ILE A 27 -11.13 -1.26 9.75
CA ILE A 27 -11.21 -2.65 9.26
C ILE A 27 -10.11 -2.97 8.25
N THR A 28 -9.71 -2.00 7.42
CA THR A 28 -8.62 -2.17 6.44
C THR A 28 -7.29 -2.36 7.16
N ALA A 29 -6.98 -1.45 8.11
CA ALA A 29 -5.78 -1.51 8.92
C ALA A 29 -5.67 -2.85 9.69
N PHE A 30 -6.78 -3.28 10.30
CA PHE A 30 -6.86 -4.54 11.03
C PHE A 30 -6.62 -5.74 10.10
N ILE A 31 -7.37 -5.85 9.00
CA ILE A 31 -7.28 -7.00 8.08
C ILE A 31 -5.86 -7.14 7.52
N TRP A 32 -5.23 -6.04 7.09
CA TRP A 32 -3.88 -6.09 6.52
C TRP A 32 -2.84 -6.52 7.56
N THR A 33 -2.91 -5.95 8.76
CA THR A 33 -1.98 -6.30 9.85
C THR A 33 -2.16 -7.75 10.24
N TYR A 34 -3.40 -8.17 10.45
CA TYR A 34 -3.72 -9.52 10.89
C TYR A 34 -3.36 -10.58 9.85
N ALA A 35 -3.52 -10.29 8.55
CA ALA A 35 -3.12 -11.18 7.47
C ALA A 35 -1.60 -11.43 7.42
N VAL A 36 -0.79 -10.48 7.90
CA VAL A 36 0.67 -10.61 8.00
C VAL A 36 1.08 -11.28 9.31
N THR A 37 0.50 -10.88 10.43
CA THR A 37 0.91 -11.37 11.77
C THR A 37 0.34 -12.74 12.11
N ASN A 38 -0.81 -13.11 11.55
CA ASN A 38 -1.52 -14.36 11.83
C ASN A 38 -1.83 -15.10 10.53
N PRO A 39 -0.83 -15.74 9.89
CA PRO A 39 -1.03 -16.44 8.63
C PRO A 39 -2.01 -17.62 8.81
N GLY A 40 -3.11 -17.62 8.04
CA GLY A 40 -4.08 -18.72 8.04
C GLY A 40 -5.43 -18.30 7.45
N VAL A 41 -6.04 -19.17 6.66
CA VAL A 41 -7.27 -18.88 5.88
C VAL A 41 -8.45 -18.45 6.76
N ASN A 42 -8.49 -18.90 8.02
CA ASN A 42 -9.60 -18.63 8.96
C ASN A 42 -9.23 -17.71 10.12
N ALA A 43 -8.01 -17.17 10.14
CA ALA A 43 -7.50 -16.44 11.29
C ALA A 43 -8.33 -15.17 11.59
N LEU A 44 -8.87 -14.53 10.54
CA LEU A 44 -9.73 -13.34 10.65
C LEU A 44 -11.15 -13.63 11.15
N ARG A 45 -11.61 -14.89 11.12
CA ARG A 45 -13.02 -15.21 11.36
C ARG A 45 -13.46 -14.79 12.76
N THR A 46 -12.71 -15.19 13.78
CA THR A 46 -13.02 -14.91 15.18
C THR A 46 -13.04 -13.41 15.48
N PRO A 47 -11.97 -12.63 15.20
CA PRO A 47 -11.98 -11.20 15.50
C PRO A 47 -13.05 -10.43 14.72
N VAL A 48 -13.24 -10.74 13.43
CA VAL A 48 -14.25 -10.04 12.62
C VAL A 48 -15.66 -10.38 13.09
N TYR A 49 -15.93 -11.63 13.48
CA TYR A 49 -17.25 -12.01 13.99
C TYR A 49 -17.59 -11.29 15.30
N ALA A 50 -16.64 -11.17 16.23
CA ALA A 50 -16.82 -10.41 17.46
C ALA A 50 -17.25 -8.95 17.16
N GLU A 51 -16.61 -8.30 16.19
CA GLU A 51 -16.99 -6.95 15.79
C GLU A 51 -18.31 -6.88 15.02
N MET A 52 -18.70 -7.93 14.29
CA MET A 52 -20.02 -8.00 13.67
C MET A 52 -21.14 -8.05 14.73
N VAL A 53 -20.92 -8.73 15.85
CA VAL A 53 -21.84 -8.71 17.00
C VAL A 53 -21.92 -7.31 17.60
N ASN A 54 -20.78 -6.61 17.72
CA ASN A 54 -20.77 -5.22 18.20
C ASN A 54 -21.60 -4.31 17.28
N ILE A 55 -21.43 -4.43 15.95
CA ILE A 55 -22.20 -3.66 14.97
C ILE A 55 -23.71 -3.83 15.18
N VAL A 56 -24.22 -5.06 15.20
CA VAL A 56 -25.68 -5.32 15.29
C VAL A 56 -26.29 -5.00 16.66
N THR A 57 -25.45 -4.73 17.66
CA THR A 57 -25.86 -4.33 19.02
C THR A 57 -25.54 -2.87 19.32
N ASP A 58 -25.23 -2.07 18.29
CA ASP A 58 -24.89 -0.65 18.38
C ASP A 58 -23.74 -0.36 19.36
N ARG A 59 -22.78 -1.29 19.45
CA ARG A 59 -21.55 -1.16 20.23
C ARG A 59 -20.40 -0.69 19.35
N PRO A 60 -19.43 0.07 19.91
CA PRO A 60 -18.29 0.55 19.15
C PRO A 60 -17.39 -0.60 18.69
N ILE A 61 -16.82 -0.45 17.49
CA ILE A 61 -15.84 -1.39 16.93
C ILE A 61 -14.45 -1.04 17.45
N THR A 62 -13.88 -1.93 18.26
CA THR A 62 -12.65 -1.62 19.02
C THR A 62 -11.52 -2.62 18.82
N PHE A 63 -11.81 -3.87 18.46
CA PHE A 63 -10.82 -4.96 18.42
C PHE A 63 -10.01 -5.05 19.73
N SER A 64 -10.65 -4.79 20.88
CA SER A 64 -9.99 -4.70 22.19
C SER A 64 -9.18 -5.95 22.54
N GLU A 65 -9.70 -7.14 22.23
CA GLU A 65 -9.02 -8.42 22.46
C GLU A 65 -7.95 -8.77 21.42
N TYR A 66 -7.84 -7.97 20.34
CA TYR A 66 -7.00 -8.26 19.16
C TYR A 66 -6.07 -7.10 18.80
N LYS A 67 -5.78 -6.23 19.76
CA LYS A 67 -4.82 -5.13 19.58
C LYS A 67 -3.43 -5.67 19.24
N PHE A 68 -2.71 -4.93 18.41
CA PHE A 68 -1.39 -5.32 17.94
C PHE A 68 -0.28 -4.71 18.79
N ASN A 69 0.77 -5.48 19.07
CA ASN A 69 2.02 -4.92 19.58
C ASN A 69 2.82 -4.30 18.41
N PRO A 70 3.15 -2.99 18.44
CA PRO A 70 3.84 -2.32 17.34
C PRO A 70 5.22 -2.93 17.00
N VAL A 71 5.96 -3.41 18.00
CA VAL A 71 7.28 -4.03 17.81
C VAL A 71 7.13 -5.36 17.07
N THR A 72 6.15 -6.17 17.46
CA THR A 72 5.82 -7.42 16.77
C THR A 72 5.40 -7.18 15.33
N VAL A 73 4.51 -6.20 15.08
CA VAL A 73 4.07 -5.83 13.72
C VAL A 73 5.27 -5.44 12.87
N LYS A 74 6.13 -4.54 13.37
CA LYS A 74 7.33 -4.08 12.66
C LYS A 74 8.25 -5.24 12.29
N SER A 75 8.48 -6.17 13.21
CA SER A 75 9.30 -7.36 12.98
C SER A 75 8.70 -8.30 11.92
N MET A 76 7.39 -8.58 12.01
CA MET A 76 6.71 -9.46 11.07
C MET A 76 6.67 -8.87 9.65
N PHE A 77 6.37 -7.58 9.53
CA PHE A 77 6.37 -6.88 8.25
C PHE A 77 7.76 -6.80 7.63
N SER A 78 8.81 -6.57 8.43
CA SER A 78 10.20 -6.53 7.94
C SER A 78 10.65 -7.87 7.33
N ASN A 79 10.08 -8.98 7.82
CA ASN A 79 10.37 -10.33 7.31
C ASN A 79 9.36 -10.80 6.24
N PHE A 80 8.30 -10.03 5.99
CA PHE A 80 7.25 -10.40 5.05
C PHE A 80 7.69 -10.12 3.61
N ILE A 81 7.52 -11.11 2.73
CA ILE A 81 7.79 -10.96 1.31
C ILE A 81 6.57 -10.33 0.63
N PHE A 82 6.66 -9.06 0.28
CA PHE A 82 5.62 -8.32 -0.44
C PHE A 82 5.66 -8.60 -1.93
N SER A 83 5.54 -9.87 -2.34
CA SER A 83 5.58 -10.25 -3.76
C SER A 83 4.36 -9.75 -4.55
N ASN A 84 4.50 -9.66 -5.88
CA ASN A 84 3.41 -9.25 -6.76
C ASN A 84 2.20 -10.20 -6.74
N SER A 85 2.40 -11.46 -6.37
CA SER A 85 1.35 -12.47 -6.25
C SER A 85 0.47 -12.29 -5.01
N ARG A 86 0.90 -11.49 -4.03
CA ARG A 86 0.14 -11.25 -2.80
C ARG A 86 -0.72 -10.00 -2.98
N PRO A 87 -2.06 -10.11 -2.90
CA PRO A 87 -2.94 -8.96 -3.10
C PRO A 87 -2.64 -7.79 -2.15
N ILE A 88 -2.24 -8.06 -0.90
CA ILE A 88 -1.88 -7.05 0.10
C ILE A 88 -0.77 -6.10 -0.37
N THR A 89 0.18 -6.59 -1.18
CA THR A 89 1.28 -5.76 -1.70
C THR A 89 0.75 -4.57 -2.49
N LYS A 90 -0.16 -4.83 -3.45
CA LYS A 90 -0.74 -3.75 -4.28
C LYS A 90 -1.60 -2.81 -3.45
N SER A 91 -2.32 -3.34 -2.47
CA SER A 91 -3.15 -2.52 -1.57
C SER A 91 -2.30 -1.58 -0.71
N MET A 92 -1.17 -2.05 -0.19
CA MET A 92 -0.27 -1.23 0.63
C MET A 92 0.43 -0.14 -0.16
N ILE A 93 0.90 -0.42 -1.39
CA ILE A 93 1.52 0.63 -2.22
C ILE A 93 0.47 1.65 -2.72
N ALA A 94 -0.78 1.23 -2.93
CA ALA A 94 -1.87 2.15 -3.22
C ALA A 94 -2.16 3.04 -2.01
N TRP A 95 -2.29 2.46 -0.81
CA TRP A 95 -2.44 3.21 0.43
C TRP A 95 -1.28 4.20 0.65
N TRP A 96 -0.05 3.78 0.38
CA TRP A 96 1.13 4.63 0.48
C TRP A 96 1.08 5.82 -0.47
N ALA A 97 0.70 5.60 -1.74
CA ALA A 97 0.57 6.69 -2.71
C ALA A 97 -0.42 7.78 -2.24
N PHE A 98 -1.50 7.38 -1.57
CA PHE A 98 -2.50 8.30 -1.02
C PHE A 98 -2.18 8.83 0.39
N GLN A 99 -0.99 8.55 0.95
CA GLN A 99 -0.50 9.30 2.12
C GLN A 99 0.05 10.68 1.73
N ASP A 100 0.28 10.91 0.44
CA ASP A 100 0.70 12.20 -0.09
C ASP A 100 -0.52 13.06 -0.44
N ASN A 101 -0.66 14.21 0.23
CA ASN A 101 -1.76 15.15 -0.02
C ASN A 101 -1.76 15.75 -1.44
N ALA A 102 -0.64 15.70 -2.15
CA ALA A 102 -0.53 16.14 -3.54
C ALA A 102 -0.90 15.03 -4.55
N GLN A 103 -1.14 13.80 -4.10
CA GLN A 103 -1.60 12.71 -4.96
C GLN A 103 -3.03 12.98 -5.44
N GLU A 104 -3.20 13.18 -6.74
CA GLU A 104 -4.52 13.31 -7.35
C GLU A 104 -5.31 11.99 -7.29
N LEU A 105 -6.65 12.10 -7.32
CA LEU A 105 -7.51 10.94 -7.45
C LEU A 105 -7.30 10.26 -8.82
N LEU A 106 -7.08 8.95 -8.77
CA LEU A 106 -6.82 8.13 -9.94
C LEU A 106 -8.15 7.65 -10.56
N SER A 107 -8.19 7.54 -11.89
CA SER A 107 -9.36 7.00 -12.58
C SER A 107 -9.55 5.51 -12.27
N LEU A 108 -10.78 5.12 -11.96
CA LEU A 108 -11.17 3.72 -11.74
C LEU A 108 -11.06 2.85 -12.99
N GLU A 109 -11.06 3.46 -14.18
CA GLU A 109 -10.88 2.77 -15.47
C GLU A 109 -9.41 2.44 -15.74
N THR A 110 -8.48 3.08 -15.02
CA THR A 110 -7.05 2.87 -15.22
C THR A 110 -6.60 1.60 -14.52
N VAL A 111 -6.04 0.67 -15.28
CA VAL A 111 -5.40 -0.51 -14.71
C VAL A 111 -4.01 -0.15 -14.20
N PHE A 112 -3.80 -0.32 -12.91
CA PHE A 112 -2.50 -0.18 -12.26
C PHE A 112 -1.82 -1.53 -12.05
N GLU A 113 -0.49 -1.53 -12.06
CA GLU A 113 0.38 -2.66 -11.75
C GLU A 113 1.41 -2.23 -10.69
N ILE A 114 2.22 -3.20 -10.24
CA ILE A 114 3.29 -2.97 -9.28
C ILE A 114 4.57 -2.69 -10.05
N GLU A 115 5.09 -1.48 -9.93
CA GLU A 115 6.40 -1.10 -10.44
C GLU A 115 7.49 -1.45 -9.42
N HIS A 116 8.65 -1.87 -9.92
CA HIS A 116 9.88 -1.99 -9.13
C HIS A 116 10.75 -0.79 -9.45
N ILE A 117 10.91 0.17 -8.56
CA ILE A 117 11.67 1.40 -8.86
C ILE A 117 13.13 1.02 -9.21
N TYR A 118 13.76 0.24 -8.33
CA TYR A 118 14.97 -0.53 -8.63
C TYR A 118 14.61 -1.78 -9.44
N ALA A 119 15.00 -1.81 -10.71
CA ALA A 119 14.66 -2.88 -11.64
C ALA A 119 15.24 -4.25 -11.22
N ARG A 120 14.46 -5.32 -11.40
CA ARG A 120 14.93 -6.70 -11.17
C ARG A 120 16.12 -7.05 -12.07
N ASN A 121 16.02 -6.69 -13.36
CA ASN A 121 17.09 -6.87 -14.34
C ASN A 121 18.41 -6.19 -13.94
N ARG A 122 18.35 -5.07 -13.19
CA ARG A 122 19.54 -4.42 -12.63
C ARG A 122 20.19 -5.32 -11.60
N GLN A 123 19.42 -5.88 -10.68
CA GLN A 123 19.94 -6.81 -9.68
C GLN A 123 20.50 -8.08 -10.31
N ASP A 124 19.84 -8.64 -11.33
CA ASP A 124 20.31 -9.85 -12.00
C ASP A 124 21.69 -9.67 -12.66
N LYS A 125 21.97 -8.47 -13.18
CA LYS A 125 23.23 -8.12 -13.85
C LYS A 125 24.32 -7.63 -12.89
N GLU A 126 23.98 -6.71 -12.00
CA GLU A 126 24.93 -6.00 -11.15
C GLU A 126 25.17 -6.70 -9.82
N LYS A 127 24.17 -7.42 -9.30
CA LYS A 127 24.18 -8.06 -7.97
C LYS A 127 24.66 -7.11 -6.86
N SER A 128 24.25 -5.84 -6.95
CA SER A 128 24.76 -4.74 -6.14
C SER A 128 23.96 -4.50 -4.85
N LEU A 129 22.75 -5.07 -4.71
CA LEU A 129 22.06 -5.09 -3.42
C LEU A 129 22.82 -5.97 -2.42
N SER A 130 23.08 -5.43 -1.23
CA SER A 130 23.67 -6.18 -0.12
C SER A 130 22.71 -7.22 0.45
N ASP A 131 21.40 -6.96 0.43
CA ASP A 131 20.36 -7.95 0.71
C ASP A 131 19.39 -8.07 -0.49
N ALA A 132 19.44 -9.22 -1.17
CA ALA A 132 18.56 -9.50 -2.30
C ALA A 132 17.06 -9.44 -1.95
N LYS A 133 16.69 -9.58 -0.67
CA LYS A 133 15.29 -9.45 -0.22
C LYS A 133 14.75 -8.03 -0.42
N ASN A 134 15.63 -7.02 -0.44
CA ASN A 134 15.22 -5.62 -0.64
C ASN A 134 14.52 -5.41 -1.99
N LEU A 135 14.80 -6.26 -2.98
CA LEU A 135 14.12 -6.23 -4.28
C LEU A 135 12.61 -6.41 -4.16
N GLU A 136 12.16 -7.25 -3.22
CA GLU A 136 10.75 -7.55 -2.96
C GLU A 136 10.18 -6.80 -1.74
N SER A 137 10.93 -5.83 -1.20
CA SER A 137 10.44 -4.94 -0.14
C SER A 137 9.40 -3.94 -0.66
N LEU A 138 8.56 -3.39 0.22
CA LEU A 138 7.63 -2.31 -0.15
C LEU A 138 8.37 -1.05 -0.56
N GLY A 139 9.53 -0.77 0.05
CA GLY A 139 10.38 0.37 -0.30
C GLY A 139 10.79 0.40 -1.77
N ASN A 140 10.90 -0.76 -2.42
CA ASN A 140 11.20 -0.84 -3.85
C ASN A 140 9.96 -0.80 -4.77
N LYS A 141 8.75 -0.72 -4.21
CA LYS A 141 7.51 -0.91 -4.97
C LYS A 141 6.63 0.34 -4.99
N ALA A 142 6.08 0.64 -6.15
CA ALA A 142 5.13 1.73 -6.35
C ALA A 142 3.98 1.29 -7.23
N LEU A 143 2.84 1.98 -7.10
CA LEU A 143 1.76 1.86 -8.06
C LEU A 143 2.23 2.46 -9.39
N LEU A 144 1.83 1.89 -10.53
CA LEU A 144 2.11 2.46 -11.85
C LEU A 144 1.04 2.05 -12.85
N GLU A 145 0.64 2.95 -13.75
CA GLU A 145 -0.30 2.64 -14.81
C GLU A 145 0.28 1.56 -15.74
N LYS A 146 -0.51 0.51 -16.01
CA LYS A 146 -0.14 -0.60 -16.89
C LYS A 146 0.35 -0.13 -18.26
N ARG A 147 -0.24 0.96 -18.79
CA ARG A 147 0.15 1.55 -20.08
C ARG A 147 1.59 2.07 -20.11
N ILE A 148 2.18 2.36 -18.95
CA ILE A 148 3.56 2.81 -18.77
C ILE A 148 4.48 1.61 -18.46
N ASN A 149 3.96 0.63 -17.73
CA ASN A 149 4.73 -0.51 -17.20
C ASN A 149 5.37 -1.41 -18.28
N ILE A 150 4.84 -1.43 -19.52
CA ILE A 150 5.27 -2.37 -20.57
C ILE A 150 6.66 -2.03 -21.17
N GLY A 151 7.28 -0.91 -20.80
CA GLY A 151 8.64 -0.56 -21.24
C GLY A 151 9.60 -0.17 -20.12
N ALA A 152 9.11 0.39 -19.02
CA ALA A 152 9.97 0.95 -17.98
C ALA A 152 10.63 -0.12 -17.09
N ALA A 153 9.94 -1.23 -16.81
CA ALA A 153 10.24 -2.14 -15.69
C ALA A 153 11.70 -2.64 -15.62
N ASP A 154 12.32 -2.90 -16.78
CA ASP A 154 13.67 -3.49 -16.88
C ASP A 154 14.81 -2.47 -17.03
N TYR A 155 14.48 -1.18 -17.19
CA TYR A 155 15.46 -0.12 -17.35
C TYR A 155 16.08 0.32 -16.03
N ARG A 156 17.25 0.98 -16.09
CA ARG A 156 17.80 1.70 -14.94
C ARG A 156 16.91 2.88 -14.58
N PHE A 157 17.00 3.34 -13.34
CA PHE A 157 16.17 4.43 -12.85
C PHE A 157 16.28 5.68 -13.73
N GLU A 158 17.48 6.05 -14.17
CA GLU A 158 17.72 7.17 -15.08
C GLU A 158 16.83 7.12 -16.35
N ASP A 159 16.75 5.96 -16.98
CA ASP A 159 15.92 5.73 -18.17
C ASP A 159 14.42 5.71 -17.83
N LYS A 160 14.04 5.25 -16.63
CA LYS A 160 12.65 5.23 -16.15
C LYS A 160 12.08 6.63 -15.97
N LYS A 161 12.91 7.61 -15.58
CA LYS A 161 12.51 9.01 -15.35
C LYS A 161 11.67 9.56 -16.50
N ARG A 162 12.09 9.35 -17.76
CA ARG A 162 11.34 9.84 -18.93
C ARG A 162 9.95 9.24 -19.06
N TYR A 163 9.75 8.00 -18.62
CA TYR A 163 8.45 7.33 -18.66
C TYR A 163 7.55 7.83 -17.52
N TYR A 164 8.12 8.11 -16.36
CA TYR A 164 7.37 8.70 -15.24
C TYR A 164 6.93 10.13 -15.56
N LEU A 165 7.79 10.94 -16.18
CA LEU A 165 7.48 12.33 -16.55
C LEU A 165 6.68 12.45 -17.85
N GLY A 166 6.68 11.41 -18.68
CA GLY A 166 6.15 11.46 -20.04
C GLY A 166 7.16 12.04 -21.04
N PHE A 167 6.97 11.70 -22.31
CA PHE A 167 7.88 12.10 -23.38
C PHE A 167 7.17 12.12 -24.73
N THR A 168 7.78 12.76 -25.73
CA THR A 168 7.28 12.73 -27.10
C THR A 168 8.13 11.80 -27.96
N LYS A 169 7.50 10.87 -28.68
CA LYS A 169 8.17 9.97 -29.63
C LYS A 169 7.46 10.01 -30.96
N ARG A 170 8.17 10.38 -32.03
CA ARG A 170 7.64 10.46 -33.41
C ARG A 170 6.35 11.30 -33.48
N GLY A 171 6.35 12.46 -32.83
CA GLY A 171 5.19 13.38 -32.79
C GLY A 171 4.04 12.94 -31.86
N GLN A 172 4.08 11.74 -31.28
CA GLN A 172 3.08 11.29 -30.32
C GLN A 172 3.53 11.58 -28.89
N LYS A 173 2.71 12.33 -28.14
CA LYS A 173 2.90 12.54 -26.70
C LYS A 173 2.52 11.26 -25.95
N LYS A 174 3.45 10.78 -25.12
CA LYS A 174 3.23 9.72 -24.14
C LYS A 174 3.12 10.38 -22.78
N GLU A 175 1.93 10.33 -22.20
CA GLU A 175 1.69 10.89 -20.87
C GLU A 175 2.45 10.10 -19.80
N GLY A 176 3.02 10.83 -18.86
CA GLY A 176 3.67 10.28 -17.67
C GLY A 176 2.68 9.62 -16.71
N THR A 177 3.21 9.20 -15.57
CA THR A 177 2.42 8.64 -14.47
C THR A 177 1.71 9.74 -13.69
N LYS A 178 0.53 9.43 -13.17
CA LYS A 178 -0.21 10.24 -12.21
C LYS A 178 0.21 9.97 -10.77
N ILE A 179 1.15 9.04 -10.55
CA ILE A 179 1.67 8.72 -9.23
C ILE A 179 2.69 9.79 -8.84
N HIS A 180 2.28 10.66 -7.92
CA HIS A 180 3.01 11.88 -7.61
C HIS A 180 4.42 11.59 -7.09
N GLU A 181 4.58 10.63 -6.17
CA GLU A 181 5.89 10.20 -5.66
C GLU A 181 6.86 9.81 -6.78
N LEU A 182 6.42 9.07 -7.81
CA LEU A 182 7.28 8.67 -8.92
C LEU A 182 7.71 9.86 -9.78
N THR A 183 6.83 10.84 -9.98
CA THR A 183 7.19 12.08 -10.67
C THR A 183 8.16 12.94 -9.86
N GLN A 184 7.98 13.01 -8.53
CA GLN A 184 8.93 13.68 -7.64
C GLN A 184 10.31 13.02 -7.68
N LEU A 185 10.38 11.70 -7.47
CA LEU A 185 11.63 10.94 -7.58
C LEU A 185 12.30 11.16 -8.93
N ALA A 186 11.54 11.15 -10.02
CA ALA A 186 12.08 11.42 -11.34
C ALA A 186 12.64 12.85 -11.50
N ASN A 187 12.08 13.83 -10.81
CA ASN A 187 12.58 15.21 -10.89
C ASN A 187 13.80 15.45 -9.98
N THR A 188 13.90 14.77 -8.84
CA THR A 188 14.90 15.10 -7.80
C THR A 188 16.06 14.13 -7.72
N ALA A 189 15.85 12.84 -8.00
CA ALA A 189 16.88 11.82 -7.85
C ALA A 189 17.63 11.55 -9.16
N ALA A 190 18.94 11.33 -9.07
CA ALA A 190 19.77 10.93 -10.20
C ALA A 190 19.71 9.41 -10.45
N ASP A 191 19.78 8.62 -9.39
CA ASP A 191 19.61 7.16 -9.37
C ASP A 191 18.68 6.77 -8.22
N PHE A 192 18.28 5.50 -8.18
CA PHE A 192 17.55 4.90 -7.07
C PHE A 192 18.32 3.65 -6.62
N THR A 193 18.80 3.66 -5.38
CA THR A 193 19.77 2.74 -4.80
C THR A 193 19.18 1.91 -3.65
N GLU A 194 19.98 1.00 -3.08
CA GLU A 194 19.56 0.25 -1.90
C GLU A 194 19.26 1.14 -0.68
N VAL A 195 19.98 2.25 -0.52
CA VAL A 195 19.73 3.21 0.57
C VAL A 195 18.32 3.78 0.44
N ASP A 196 17.94 4.20 -0.77
CA ASP A 196 16.60 4.73 -1.05
C ASP A 196 15.51 3.69 -0.78
N ILE A 197 15.74 2.42 -1.14
CA ILE A 197 14.83 1.31 -0.83
C ILE A 197 14.63 1.19 0.68
N LEU A 198 15.72 1.17 1.46
CA LEU A 198 15.67 0.97 2.90
C LEU A 198 15.00 2.15 3.62
N GLU A 199 15.30 3.38 3.21
CA GLU A 199 14.70 4.59 3.77
C GLU A 199 13.21 4.70 3.45
N ARG A 200 12.83 4.44 2.20
CA ARG A 200 11.43 4.42 1.79
C ARG A 200 10.67 3.30 2.51
N ASN A 201 11.24 2.10 2.61
CA ASN A 201 10.61 1.00 3.35
C ASN A 201 10.39 1.37 4.81
N ARG A 202 11.37 2.00 5.47
CA ARG A 202 11.24 2.47 6.85
C ARG A 202 10.10 3.49 7.00
N SER A 203 10.00 4.43 6.06
CA SER A 203 8.96 5.47 6.05
C SER A 203 7.56 4.89 5.90
N ILE A 204 7.39 3.96 4.95
CA ILE A 204 6.12 3.23 4.75
C ILE A 204 5.72 2.49 6.03
N MET A 205 6.67 1.75 6.65
CA MET A 205 6.39 0.97 7.86
C MET A 205 6.05 1.83 9.07
N ASN A 206 6.78 2.92 9.28
CA ASN A 206 6.49 3.83 10.38
C ASN A 206 5.12 4.49 10.20
N SER A 207 4.80 4.96 9.00
CA SER A 207 3.50 5.56 8.68
C SER A 207 2.36 4.55 8.85
N PHE A 208 2.59 3.27 8.52
CA PHE A 208 1.57 2.24 8.71
C PHE A 208 1.35 1.93 10.19
N ILE A 209 2.39 1.95 11.01
CA ILE A 209 2.26 1.80 12.47
C ILE A 209 1.51 2.98 13.08
N GLU A 210 1.79 4.21 12.62
CA GLU A 210 1.02 5.41 13.02
C GLU A 210 -0.44 5.29 12.60
N PHE A 211 -0.72 4.83 11.38
CA PHE A 211 -2.07 4.54 10.93
C PHE A 211 -2.79 3.52 11.83
N LEU A 212 -2.09 2.51 12.37
CA LEU A 212 -2.67 1.59 13.36
C LEU A 212 -2.98 2.27 14.69
N ARG A 213 -2.11 3.18 15.16
CA ARG A 213 -2.34 3.96 16.40
C ARG A 213 -3.53 4.90 16.24
N ASP A 214 -3.62 5.62 15.13
CA ASP A 214 -4.70 6.56 14.83
C ASP A 214 -6.07 5.88 14.73
N ASN A 215 -6.08 4.58 14.37
CA ASN A 215 -7.30 3.77 14.34
C ASN A 215 -7.57 3.03 15.65
N ASP A 216 -6.78 3.31 16.70
CA ASP A 216 -6.84 2.62 17.98
C ASP A 216 -6.81 1.10 17.76
N LEU A 217 -5.71 0.60 17.18
CA LEU A 217 -5.51 -0.85 16.93
C LEU A 217 -4.25 -1.39 17.60
N THR A 218 -3.47 -0.56 18.27
CA THR A 218 -2.25 -0.97 18.96
C THR A 218 -2.50 -1.11 20.46
N ALA A 219 -1.87 -2.11 21.08
CA ALA A 219 -1.74 -2.14 22.54
C ALA A 219 -0.69 -1.11 22.96
N GLU A 220 -0.92 -0.43 24.10
CA GLU A 220 0.06 0.46 24.72
C GLU A 220 1.38 -0.27 25.04
#